data_AF-A0A7G5E855-F1
#
_entry.id   AF-A0A7G5E855-F1
#
_cell.length_a   1.000
_cell.length_b   1.000
_cell.length_c   1.000
_cell.angle_alpha   90.00
_cell.angle_beta   90.00
_cell.angle_gamma   90.00
#
_symmetry.space_group_name_H-M   'P 1'
#
loop_
_entity.id
_entity.type
_entity.pdbx_description
1 polymer ?
#
loop_
_entity_poly.entity_id
_entity_poly.type
_entity_poly.pdbx_seq_one_letter_code
_entity_poly.pdbx_strand_id
1 'polypeptide(L)'
;MKNLSILGMTTLLACSLLFVVCKSESHLENPYKDKTEKELESLSNEKYRKIVAFASPKSCTDATEWEMMEIRTVCGISYLPYHKSVDKTKLQNMINDNNKLMEIYQPMMAPRINCTPYQKPTGIICKEGQATIKYE
;
A
#
# COMPACT_ATOMS: atom_id res chain seq x y z
N MET A 1 8.04 39.07 -56.84
CA MET A 1 8.99 37.94 -56.70
C MET A 1 10.04 38.36 -55.67
N LYS A 2 10.27 37.74 -54.51
CA LYS A 2 9.79 36.51 -53.87
C LYS A 2 9.67 36.81 -52.37
N ASN A 3 8.57 36.39 -51.75
CA ASN A 3 8.47 36.26 -50.30
C ASN A 3 9.46 35.18 -49.85
N LEU A 4 10.45 35.54 -49.03
CA LEU A 4 11.37 34.56 -48.45
C LEU A 4 11.10 34.45 -46.95
N SER A 5 10.33 33.41 -46.64
CA SER A 5 10.15 32.68 -45.39
C SER A 5 11.09 33.07 -44.23
N ILE A 6 10.56 33.87 -43.30
CA ILE A 6 11.07 34.01 -41.92
C ILE A 6 10.18 33.19 -41.00
N LEU A 7 9.87 31.95 -41.41
CA LEU A 7 8.97 31.06 -40.67
C LEU A 7 9.54 29.63 -40.68
N GLY A 8 10.78 29.48 -40.26
CA GLY A 8 11.46 28.16 -40.30
C GLY A 8 12.53 27.94 -39.25
N MET A 9 12.63 28.79 -38.23
CA MET A 9 13.75 28.75 -37.26
C MET A 9 13.33 28.98 -35.80
N THR A 10 12.04 28.92 -35.47
CA THR A 10 11.57 29.09 -34.07
C THR A 10 10.66 27.96 -33.57
N THR A 11 10.46 26.90 -34.35
CA THR A 11 9.60 25.75 -33.99
C THR A 11 10.36 24.42 -33.90
N LEU A 12 11.61 24.45 -33.44
CA LEU A 12 12.35 23.21 -33.11
C LEU A 12 13.00 23.20 -31.72
N LEU A 13 12.73 24.20 -30.88
CA LEU A 13 13.34 24.33 -29.55
C LEU A 13 12.34 24.32 -28.37
N ALA A 14 11.12 23.84 -28.61
CA ALA A 14 10.05 23.86 -27.59
C ALA A 14 9.50 22.46 -27.22
N CYS A 15 10.06 21.37 -27.73
CA CYS A 15 9.64 20.00 -27.37
C CYS A 15 10.59 19.26 -26.42
N SER A 16 11.72 19.87 -26.02
CA SER A 16 12.74 19.21 -25.20
C SER A 16 12.65 19.49 -23.69
N LEU A 17 11.68 20.29 -23.23
CA LEU A 17 11.54 20.67 -21.82
C LEU A 17 10.38 19.99 -21.07
N LEU A 18 9.70 19.03 -21.69
CA LEU A 18 8.65 18.23 -21.02
C LEU A 18 9.12 16.86 -20.55
N PHE A 19 10.43 16.63 -20.45
CA PHE A 19 10.94 15.63 -19.52
C PHE A 19 10.89 16.22 -18.10
N VAL A 20 9.66 16.43 -17.60
CA VAL A 20 9.41 16.28 -16.17
C VAL A 20 9.76 14.83 -15.89
N VAL A 21 11.04 14.60 -15.56
CA VAL A 21 11.52 13.37 -14.99
C VAL A 21 10.67 13.19 -13.74
N CYS A 22 9.62 12.39 -13.85
CA CYS A 22 9.11 11.65 -12.71
C CYS A 22 10.31 10.88 -12.19
N LYS A 23 11.05 11.46 -11.23
CA LYS A 23 12.03 10.70 -10.45
C LYS A 23 11.21 9.57 -9.86
N SER A 24 11.40 8.37 -10.39
CA SER A 24 10.86 7.17 -9.79
C SER A 24 11.31 7.20 -8.33
N GLU A 25 10.38 7.02 -7.40
CA GLU A 25 10.66 6.97 -5.96
C GLU A 25 11.66 5.86 -5.58
N SER A 26 12.11 5.03 -6.54
CA SER A 26 13.11 3.98 -6.40
C SER A 26 14.47 4.40 -5.84
N HIS A 27 14.78 5.70 -5.77
CA HIS A 27 16.01 6.20 -5.14
C HIS A 27 15.79 6.75 -3.73
N LEU A 28 14.55 6.79 -3.25
CA LEU A 28 14.27 7.18 -1.88
C LEU A 28 14.57 5.99 -0.97
N GLU A 29 15.51 6.23 -0.09
CA GLU A 29 15.89 5.30 0.96
C GLU A 29 14.69 4.95 1.84
N ASN A 30 14.57 3.67 2.23
CA ASN A 30 13.48 3.23 3.09
C ASN A 30 13.59 3.93 4.46
N PRO A 31 12.57 4.69 4.91
CA PRO A 31 12.66 5.52 6.12
C PRO A 31 12.76 4.69 7.42
N TYR A 32 12.64 3.37 7.34
CA TYR A 32 12.73 2.46 8.46
C TYR A 32 14.09 1.74 8.57
N LYS A 33 15.03 1.97 7.64
CA LYS A 33 16.28 1.19 7.53
C LYS A 33 17.17 1.19 8.78
N ASP A 34 17.18 2.28 9.54
CA ASP A 34 18.10 2.48 10.68
C ASP A 34 17.43 2.16 12.03
N LYS A 35 16.21 1.63 12.00
CA LYS A 35 15.47 1.30 13.22
C LYS A 35 15.90 -0.04 13.77
N THR A 36 15.92 -0.14 15.10
CA THR A 36 16.11 -1.40 15.81
C THR A 36 14.91 -2.33 15.63
N GLU A 37 15.12 -3.63 15.85
CA GLU A 37 14.05 -4.64 15.82
C GLU A 37 12.86 -4.26 16.72
N LYS A 38 13.14 -3.78 17.94
CA LYS A 38 12.12 -3.38 18.92
C LYS A 38 11.31 -2.15 18.46
N GLU A 39 11.96 -1.18 17.84
CA GLU A 39 11.26 -0.02 17.27
C GLU A 39 10.38 -0.42 16.09
N LEU A 40 10.87 -1.31 15.23
CA LEU A 40 10.10 -1.86 14.11
C LEU A 40 8.89 -2.65 14.59
N GLU A 41 9.04 -3.48 15.62
CA GLU A 41 7.93 -4.20 16.25
C GLU A 41 6.86 -3.23 16.78
N SER A 42 7.27 -2.23 17.56
CA SER A 42 6.35 -1.24 18.13
C SER A 42 5.60 -0.48 17.03
N LEU A 43 6.31 -0.03 16.00
CA LEU A 43 5.73 0.71 14.87
C LEU A 43 4.83 -0.18 14.02
N SER A 44 5.20 -1.44 13.77
CA SER A 44 4.38 -2.43 13.08
C SER A 44 3.04 -2.60 13.80
N ASN A 45 3.07 -2.86 15.11
CA ASN A 45 1.87 -3.03 15.93
C ASN A 45 1.00 -1.77 15.95
N GLU A 46 1.61 -0.58 16.06
CA GLU A 46 0.90 0.69 16.02
C GLU A 46 0.21 0.93 14.66
N LYS A 47 0.94 0.79 13.56
CA LYS A 47 0.44 1.02 12.20
C LYS A 47 -0.67 0.05 11.87
N TYR A 48 -0.48 -1.25 12.14
CA TYR A 48 -1.49 -2.27 11.87
C TYR A 48 -2.80 -1.97 12.63
N ARG A 49 -2.74 -1.62 13.92
CA ARG A 49 -3.93 -1.22 14.69
C ARG A 49 -4.65 -0.02 14.07
N LYS A 50 -3.91 1.02 13.64
CA LYS A 50 -4.49 2.20 12.98
C LYS A 50 -5.14 1.84 11.65
N ILE A 51 -4.51 0.98 10.86
CA ILE A 51 -5.04 0.49 9.58
C ILE A 51 -6.35 -0.27 9.81
N VAL A 52 -6.38 -1.23 10.74
CA VAL A 52 -7.59 -2.02 11.04
C VAL A 52 -8.73 -1.12 11.53
N ALA A 53 -8.45 -0.19 12.44
CA ALA A 53 -9.44 0.75 12.95
C ALA A 53 -9.99 1.67 11.85
N PHE A 54 -9.14 2.13 10.93
CA PHE A 54 -9.55 2.98 9.81
C PHE A 54 -10.35 2.20 8.76
N ALA A 55 -9.97 0.95 8.49
CA ALA A 55 -10.64 0.07 7.52
C ALA A 55 -12.04 -0.38 7.97
N SER A 56 -12.27 -0.47 9.29
CA SER A 56 -13.49 -1.02 9.88
C SER A 56 -14.24 0.00 10.77
N PRO A 57 -14.73 1.13 10.21
CA PRO A 57 -15.38 2.18 11.01
C PRO A 57 -16.78 1.78 11.54
N LYS A 58 -17.31 0.64 11.10
CA LYS A 58 -18.67 0.15 11.39
C LYS A 58 -18.64 -1.35 11.64
N SER A 59 -19.61 -1.86 12.40
CA SER A 59 -19.82 -3.30 12.55
C SER A 59 -20.27 -3.93 11.23
N CYS A 60 -19.82 -5.14 10.95
CA CYS A 60 -20.20 -5.91 9.75
C CYS A 60 -21.54 -6.62 9.99
N THR A 61 -22.56 -6.19 9.24
CA THR A 61 -23.87 -6.87 9.16
C THR A 61 -24.16 -7.40 7.77
N ASP A 62 -23.60 -6.77 6.74
CA ASP A 62 -23.68 -7.19 5.34
C ASP A 62 -22.27 -7.23 4.73
N ALA A 63 -21.82 -8.42 4.33
CA ALA A 63 -20.49 -8.62 3.76
C ALA A 63 -20.33 -7.96 2.37
N THR A 64 -21.42 -7.67 1.67
CA THR A 64 -21.39 -7.03 0.35
C THR A 64 -20.99 -5.55 0.43
N GLU A 65 -21.04 -4.95 1.63
CA GLU A 65 -20.57 -3.58 1.89
C GLU A 65 -19.05 -3.49 2.08
N TRP A 66 -18.35 -4.63 1.99
CA TRP A 66 -16.93 -4.75 2.25
C TRP A 66 -16.16 -5.16 1.00
N GLU A 67 -14.91 -4.70 0.94
CA GLU A 67 -13.91 -5.08 -0.04
C GLU A 67 -12.66 -5.57 0.70
N MET A 68 -11.70 -6.16 -0.02
CA MET A 68 -10.43 -6.58 0.56
C MET A 68 -9.26 -5.96 -0.19
N MET A 69 -8.17 -5.70 0.54
CA MET A 69 -6.94 -5.17 0.01
C MET A 69 -5.76 -5.95 0.57
N GLU A 70 -4.71 -6.12 -0.23
CA GLU A 70 -3.48 -6.78 0.22
C GLU A 70 -2.72 -5.92 1.24
N ILE A 71 -2.15 -6.59 2.23
CA ILE A 71 -1.28 -5.98 3.24
C ILE A 71 -0.12 -6.93 3.55
N ARG A 72 1.10 -6.39 3.69
CA ARG A 72 2.25 -7.19 4.14
C ARG A 72 2.23 -7.35 5.65
N THR A 73 2.53 -8.57 6.08
CA THR A 73 2.73 -8.97 7.47
C THR A 73 4.08 -9.68 7.59
N VAL A 74 4.47 -10.05 8.81
CA VAL A 74 5.66 -10.89 9.02
C VAL A 74 5.55 -12.24 8.30
N CYS A 75 4.33 -12.75 8.12
CA CYS A 75 4.08 -14.00 7.40
C CYS A 75 3.93 -13.86 5.88
N GLY A 76 4.23 -12.68 5.33
CA GLY A 76 4.07 -12.38 3.91
C GLY A 76 2.77 -11.65 3.62
N ILE A 77 2.23 -11.84 2.42
CA ILE A 77 1.03 -11.16 1.95
C ILE A 77 -0.20 -11.74 2.64
N SER A 78 -1.02 -10.85 3.20
CA SER A 78 -2.33 -11.14 3.78
C SER A 78 -3.38 -10.21 3.17
N TYR A 79 -4.63 -10.37 3.58
CA TYR A 79 -5.75 -9.59 3.09
C TYR A 79 -6.45 -8.88 4.26
N LEU A 80 -6.67 -7.58 4.10
CA LEU A 80 -7.41 -6.74 5.03
C LEU A 80 -8.81 -6.45 4.46
N PRO A 81 -9.90 -6.84 5.14
CA PRO A 81 -11.23 -6.38 4.78
C PRO A 81 -11.39 -4.90 5.17
N TYR A 82 -12.03 -4.12 4.31
CA TYR A 82 -12.36 -2.72 4.57
C TYR A 82 -13.76 -2.37 4.08
N HIS A 83 -14.44 -1.49 4.79
CA HIS A 83 -15.78 -1.05 4.45
C HIS A 83 -15.74 -0.06 3.27
N LYS A 84 -16.67 -0.18 2.31
CA LYS A 84 -16.70 0.63 1.08
C LYS A 84 -16.82 2.14 1.30
N SER A 85 -17.27 2.58 2.47
CA SER A 85 -17.36 4.00 2.83
C SER A 85 -16.02 4.64 3.23
N VAL A 86 -14.95 3.84 3.38
CA VAL A 86 -13.63 4.34 3.76
C VAL A 86 -12.97 5.04 2.57
N ASP A 87 -12.22 6.11 2.84
CA ASP A 87 -11.35 6.72 1.84
C ASP A 87 -10.25 5.72 1.44
N LYS A 88 -10.45 5.08 0.30
CA LYS A 88 -9.57 4.04 -0.24
C LYS A 88 -8.15 4.55 -0.49
N THR A 89 -7.99 5.80 -0.92
CA THR A 89 -6.66 6.39 -1.17
C THR A 89 -5.91 6.57 0.13
N LYS A 90 -6.59 7.08 1.17
CA LYS A 90 -5.99 7.20 2.51
C LYS A 90 -5.62 5.84 3.10
N LEU A 91 -6.51 4.84 2.99
CA LEU A 91 -6.23 3.48 3.45
C LEU A 91 -5.02 2.89 2.71
N GLN A 92 -4.97 3.03 1.38
CA GLN A 92 -3.86 2.55 0.56
C GLN A 92 -2.54 3.21 0.98
N ASN A 93 -2.54 4.51 1.26
CA ASN A 93 -1.34 5.20 1.73
C ASN A 93 -0.86 4.67 3.09
N MET A 94 -1.79 4.38 4.02
CA MET A 94 -1.44 3.76 5.31
C MET A 94 -0.85 2.36 5.13
N ILE A 95 -1.44 1.56 4.23
CA ILE A 95 -0.94 0.21 3.90
C ILE A 95 0.42 0.28 3.23
N ASN A 96 0.64 1.20 2.29
CA ASN A 96 1.92 1.38 1.60
C ASN A 96 3.03 1.74 2.59
N ASP A 97 2.75 2.63 3.54
CA ASP A 97 3.69 2.98 4.60
C ASP A 97 4.00 1.80 5.53
N ASN A 98 3.00 0.99 5.90
CA ASN A 98 3.22 -0.27 6.61
C ASN A 98 4.05 -1.26 5.79
N ASN A 99 3.78 -1.38 4.49
CA ASN A 99 4.50 -2.30 3.60
C ASN A 99 5.98 -1.91 3.50
N LYS A 100 6.30 -0.61 3.44
CA LYS A 100 7.68 -0.10 3.53
C LYS A 100 8.34 -0.52 4.84
N LEU A 101 7.65 -0.44 5.98
CA LEU A 101 8.19 -0.94 7.24
C LEU A 101 8.46 -2.46 7.18
N MET A 102 7.53 -3.23 6.60
CA MET A 102 7.62 -4.68 6.51
C MET A 102 8.76 -5.15 5.60
N GLU A 103 9.19 -4.36 4.61
CA GLU A 103 10.39 -4.67 3.80
C GLU A 103 11.65 -4.85 4.66
N ILE A 104 11.72 -4.15 5.80
CA ILE A 104 12.84 -4.25 6.75
C ILE A 104 12.53 -5.26 7.86
N TYR A 105 11.32 -5.20 8.42
CA TYR A 105 10.97 -5.97 9.61
C TYR A 105 10.70 -7.46 9.31
N GLN A 106 10.06 -7.77 8.18
CA GLN A 106 9.69 -9.14 7.83
C GLN A 106 10.91 -10.08 7.76
N PRO A 107 12.02 -9.74 7.06
CA PRO A 107 13.19 -10.62 6.99
C PRO A 107 13.84 -10.92 8.34
N MET A 108 13.72 -10.00 9.32
CA MET A 108 14.27 -10.19 10.66
C MET A 108 13.47 -11.22 11.47
N MET A 109 12.15 -11.23 11.28
CA MET A 109 11.22 -11.95 12.14
C MET A 109 10.69 -13.25 11.52
N ALA A 110 10.48 -13.30 10.21
CA ALA A 110 9.91 -14.46 9.52
C ALA A 110 10.65 -15.78 9.81
N PRO A 111 12.00 -15.83 9.90
CA PRO A 111 12.71 -17.06 10.26
C PRO A 111 12.51 -17.55 11.71
N ARG A 112 11.95 -16.70 12.58
CA ARG A 112 11.80 -16.96 14.02
C ARG A 112 10.37 -17.33 14.40
N ILE A 113 9.43 -17.31 13.46
CA ILE A 113 8.02 -17.58 13.71
C ILE A 113 7.49 -18.65 12.77
N ASN A 114 6.53 -19.44 13.26
CA ASN A 114 5.81 -20.40 12.43
C ASN A 114 4.63 -19.70 11.76
N CYS A 115 4.79 -19.40 10.48
CA CYS A 115 3.72 -18.84 9.67
C CYS A 115 2.86 -19.94 9.06
N THR A 116 1.55 -19.72 9.06
CA THR A 116 0.62 -20.55 8.31
C THR A 116 0.94 -20.41 6.81
N PRO A 117 0.90 -21.50 6.03
CA PRO A 117 1.01 -21.42 4.58
C PRO A 117 -0.01 -20.46 3.99
N TYR A 118 0.34 -19.86 2.85
CA TYR A 118 -0.59 -19.01 2.11
C TYR A 118 -1.88 -19.77 1.79
N GLN A 119 -3.02 -19.14 2.08
CA GLN A 119 -4.32 -19.60 1.66
C GLN A 119 -4.96 -18.53 0.77
N LYS A 120 -5.57 -18.97 -0.33
CA LYS A 120 -6.23 -18.06 -1.27
C LYS A 120 -7.53 -17.54 -0.64
N PRO A 121 -7.79 -16.22 -0.66
CA PRO A 121 -9.05 -15.70 -0.17
C PRO A 121 -10.20 -16.06 -1.13
N THR A 122 -11.33 -16.49 -0.58
CA THR A 122 -12.56 -16.80 -1.32
C THR A 122 -13.63 -15.74 -1.18
N GLY A 123 -13.51 -14.84 -0.19
CA GLY A 123 -14.47 -13.76 0.01
C GLY A 123 -14.38 -13.15 1.40
N ILE A 124 -15.42 -12.38 1.75
CA ILE A 124 -15.57 -11.74 3.05
C ILE A 124 -16.84 -12.26 3.69
N ILE A 125 -16.80 -12.49 5.00
CA ILE A 125 -17.96 -12.85 5.82
C ILE A 125 -18.03 -11.92 7.04
N CYS A 126 -19.25 -11.67 7.53
CA CYS A 126 -19.43 -11.06 8.84
C CYS A 126 -19.45 -12.14 9.91
N LYS A 127 -18.51 -12.08 10.86
CA LYS A 127 -18.45 -12.95 12.03
C LYS A 127 -18.36 -12.08 13.28
N GLU A 128 -19.31 -12.25 14.21
CA GLU A 128 -19.33 -11.52 15.49
C GLU A 128 -19.24 -9.98 15.30
N GLY A 129 -19.92 -9.46 14.26
CA GLY A 129 -19.91 -8.05 13.93
C GLY A 129 -18.60 -7.54 13.29
N GLN A 130 -17.66 -8.42 12.94
CA GLN A 130 -16.41 -8.10 12.26
C GLN A 130 -16.37 -8.67 10.85
N ALA A 131 -15.89 -7.89 9.90
CA ALA A 131 -15.59 -8.40 8.56
C ALA A 131 -14.32 -9.26 8.63
N THR A 132 -14.42 -10.50 8.15
CA THR A 132 -13.34 -11.48 8.17
C THR A 132 -13.12 -12.04 6.77
N ILE A 133 -11.86 -12.24 6.39
CA ILE A 133 -11.50 -12.92 5.15
C ILE A 133 -11.80 -14.41 5.28
N LYS A 134 -12.57 -14.94 4.34
CA LYS A 134 -12.76 -16.38 4.17
C LYS A 134 -11.64 -16.91 3.28
N TYR A 135 -11.01 -17.99 3.69
CA TYR A 135 -9.96 -18.67 2.93
C TYR A 135 -10.46 -20.01 2.38
N GLU A 136 -9.82 -20.52 1.33
CA GLU A 136 -10.03 -21.90 0.79
C GLU A 136 -9.67 -22.98 1.83
#